data_AF-A0A1D6LW03-F1
#
_entry.id   AF-A0A1D6LW03-F1
#
_cell.length_a   1.000
_cell.length_b   1.000
_cell.length_c   1.000
_cell.angle_alpha   90.00
_cell.angle_beta   90.00
_cell.angle_gamma   90.00
#
_symmetry.space_group_name_H-M   'P 1'
#
loop_
_entity.id
_entity.type
_entity.pdbx_description
1 polymer ?
#
loop_
_entity_poly.entity_id
_entity_poly.type
_entity_poly.pdbx_seq_one_letter_code
_entity_poly.pdbx_strand_id
1 'polypeptide(L)'
;MPRKPKRKAPASPARHDPSPEPYPSHASPCSAQCLVVRDALLAFHGFPEEFAAFRVLRLGGLSPNRDPRPSSPTVLDGLVTTLLSQNTTDAISRRAFASLKAAFPSWDQVVDEEGKRLEDAIRCGGLAATKAARIRSMLRDVRERRGKICLEYLRELSVDEVKKELSRFKGIGPKTVSSISLSSFSDK
;
A
#
# COMPACT_ATOMS: atom_id res chain seq x y z
N MET A 1 -31.26 -37.78 -30.10
CA MET A 1 -30.02 -37.15 -29.58
C MET A 1 -29.96 -35.70 -30.02
N PRO A 2 -30.14 -34.70 -29.13
CA PRO A 2 -30.08 -33.30 -29.49
C PRO A 2 -28.62 -32.82 -29.58
N ARG A 3 -28.26 -32.19 -30.70
CA ARG A 3 -26.92 -31.64 -30.98
C ARG A 3 -26.67 -30.38 -30.13
N LYS A 4 -25.58 -30.35 -29.36
CA LYS A 4 -25.16 -29.19 -28.55
C LYS A 4 -24.74 -28.01 -29.46
N PRO A 5 -25.06 -26.75 -29.12
CA PRO A 5 -24.58 -25.60 -29.86
C PRO A 5 -23.10 -25.31 -29.58
N LYS A 6 -22.34 -24.97 -30.63
CA LYS A 6 -20.91 -24.63 -30.58
C LYS A 6 -20.69 -23.32 -29.79
N ARG A 7 -19.81 -23.35 -28.80
CA ARG A 7 -19.32 -22.15 -28.08
C ARG A 7 -18.47 -21.28 -29.01
N LYS A 8 -18.79 -19.98 -29.06
CA LYS A 8 -18.00 -18.94 -29.75
C LYS A 8 -16.70 -18.69 -28.97
N ALA A 9 -15.56 -18.65 -29.64
CA ALA A 9 -14.28 -18.32 -29.03
C ALA A 9 -14.26 -16.85 -28.55
N PRO A 10 -13.58 -16.54 -27.43
CA PRO A 10 -13.48 -15.17 -26.94
C PRO A 10 -12.62 -14.31 -27.89
N ALA A 11 -13.04 -13.06 -28.07
CA ALA A 11 -12.32 -12.07 -28.86
C ALA A 11 -10.91 -11.82 -28.29
N SER A 12 -9.94 -11.66 -29.19
CA SER A 12 -8.55 -11.30 -28.84
C SER A 12 -8.50 -10.01 -28.02
N PRO A 13 -7.54 -9.86 -27.08
CA PRO A 13 -7.40 -8.64 -26.31
C PRO A 13 -7.09 -7.47 -27.23
N ALA A 14 -7.93 -6.43 -27.15
CA ALA A 14 -7.72 -5.18 -27.86
C ALA A 14 -6.32 -4.65 -27.53
N ARG A 15 -5.58 -4.31 -28.59
CA ARG A 15 -4.28 -3.64 -28.47
C ARG A 15 -4.51 -2.33 -27.69
N HIS A 16 -3.78 -2.15 -26.60
CA HIS A 16 -3.81 -0.92 -25.83
C HIS A 16 -3.08 0.14 -26.67
N ASP A 17 -3.82 0.95 -27.41
CA ASP A 17 -3.24 2.19 -27.95
C ASP A 17 -2.84 3.08 -26.77
N PRO A 18 -1.62 3.65 -26.76
CA PRO A 18 -1.24 4.64 -25.78
C PRO A 18 -2.14 5.85 -26.01
N SER A 19 -3.08 6.08 -25.08
CA SER A 19 -3.93 7.27 -25.09
C SER A 19 -3.05 8.50 -25.27
N PRO A 20 -3.39 9.43 -26.18
CA PRO A 20 -2.66 10.69 -26.31
C PRO A 20 -2.64 11.37 -24.94
N GLU A 21 -1.47 11.90 -24.59
CA GLU A 21 -1.24 12.61 -23.34
C GLU A 21 -2.36 13.66 -23.16
N PRO A 22 -3.06 13.70 -22.01
CA PRO A 22 -4.31 14.47 -21.88
C PRO A 22 -4.14 15.98 -22.07
N TYR A 23 -2.90 16.46 -22.08
CA TYR A 23 -2.53 17.86 -22.22
C TYR A 23 -1.34 18.03 -23.18
N PRO A 24 -1.51 17.71 -24.47
CA PRO A 24 -0.41 17.62 -25.42
C PRO A 24 0.21 18.98 -25.78
N SER A 25 -0.48 20.08 -25.45
CA SER A 25 -0.05 21.47 -25.68
C SER A 25 0.48 22.16 -24.42
N HIS A 26 0.44 21.50 -23.25
CA HIS A 26 0.97 22.08 -22.03
C HIS A 26 2.42 21.65 -21.81
N ALA A 27 3.32 22.62 -21.66
CA ALA A 27 4.67 22.33 -21.21
C ALA A 27 4.63 21.70 -19.80
N SER A 28 5.45 20.68 -19.58
CA SER A 28 5.67 20.14 -18.23
C SER A 28 6.11 21.27 -17.28
N PRO A 29 5.63 21.30 -16.03
CA PRO A 29 5.96 22.37 -15.10
C PRO A 29 7.46 22.40 -14.80
N CYS A 30 8.02 23.60 -14.66
CA CYS A 30 9.41 23.74 -14.23
C CYS A 30 9.54 23.45 -12.72
N SER A 31 10.76 23.15 -12.27
CA SER A 31 11.03 22.88 -10.86
C SER A 31 10.56 24.03 -9.95
N ALA A 32 10.76 25.28 -10.35
CA ALA A 32 10.29 26.46 -9.61
C ALA A 32 8.76 26.51 -9.49
N GLN A 33 8.03 26.18 -10.55
CA GLN A 33 6.56 26.11 -10.53
C GLN A 33 6.07 25.02 -9.57
N CYS A 34 6.71 23.85 -9.55
CA CYS A 34 6.40 22.78 -8.60
C CYS A 34 6.61 23.24 -7.15
N LEU A 35 7.66 24.00 -6.87
CA LEU A 35 7.93 24.54 -5.52
C LEU A 35 6.86 25.55 -5.09
N VAL A 36 6.43 26.45 -5.99
CA VAL A 36 5.36 27.41 -5.69
C VAL A 36 4.05 26.69 -5.33
N VAL A 37 3.67 25.68 -6.11
CA VAL A 37 2.46 24.89 -5.81
C VAL A 37 2.60 24.15 -4.48
N ARG A 38 3.76 23.53 -4.21
CA ARG A 38 4.02 22.87 -2.93
C ARG A 38 3.87 23.84 -1.76
N ASP A 39 4.46 25.02 -1.85
CA ASP A 39 4.46 26.00 -0.76
C ASP A 39 3.04 26.58 -0.54
N ALA A 40 2.28 26.80 -1.63
CA ALA A 40 0.87 27.17 -1.54
C ALA A 40 0.00 26.08 -0.88
N LEU A 41 0.20 24.82 -1.24
CA LEU A 41 -0.51 23.68 -0.62
C LEU A 41 -0.16 23.55 0.86
N LEU A 42 1.11 23.71 1.23
CA LEU A 42 1.56 23.69 2.62
C LEU A 42 0.98 24.87 3.43
N ALA A 43 0.92 26.06 2.84
CA ALA A 43 0.30 27.23 3.48
C ALA A 43 -1.20 27.03 3.71
N PHE A 44 -1.89 26.35 2.78
CA PHE A 44 -3.33 26.13 2.87
C PHE A 44 -3.72 24.99 3.81
N HIS A 45 -3.02 23.85 3.74
CA HIS A 45 -3.35 22.64 4.49
C HIS A 45 -2.55 22.49 5.79
N GLY A 46 -1.51 23.29 5.99
CA GLY A 46 -0.51 23.05 7.02
C GLY A 46 0.43 21.89 6.65
N PHE A 47 1.47 21.71 7.44
CA PHE A 47 2.33 20.54 7.32
C PHE A 47 1.70 19.37 8.07
N PRO A 48 1.52 18.18 7.47
CA PRO A 48 0.87 17.07 8.16
C PRO A 48 1.73 16.56 9.32
N GLU A 49 1.16 16.50 10.52
CA GLU A 49 1.87 16.14 11.74
C GLU A 49 2.45 14.71 11.69
N GLU A 50 1.77 13.80 10.98
CA GLU A 50 2.27 12.44 10.75
C GLU A 50 3.64 12.42 10.06
N PHE A 51 3.98 13.47 9.30
CA PHE A 51 5.26 13.60 8.63
C PHE A 51 6.29 14.43 9.44
N ALA A 52 5.92 14.99 10.60
CA ALA A 52 6.76 15.94 11.32
C ALA A 52 8.08 15.31 11.80
N ALA A 53 8.00 14.06 12.29
CA ALA A 53 9.19 13.30 12.68
C ALA A 53 10.17 13.09 11.52
N PHE A 54 9.66 12.88 10.30
CA PHE A 54 10.47 12.68 9.11
C PHE A 54 11.12 13.99 8.64
N ARG A 55 10.41 15.12 8.77
CA ARG A 55 10.97 16.46 8.49
C ARG A 55 12.14 16.78 9.42
N VAL A 56 12.01 16.45 10.71
CA VAL A 56 13.08 16.61 11.71
C VAL A 56 14.29 15.74 11.37
N LEU A 57 14.06 14.46 11.02
CA LEU A 57 15.12 13.53 10.63
C LEU A 57 15.89 14.03 9.38
N ARG A 58 15.17 14.46 8.33
CA ARG A 58 15.76 14.95 7.08
C ARG A 58 16.57 16.24 7.27
N LEU A 59 16.17 17.09 8.20
CA LEU A 59 16.87 18.34 8.52
C LEU A 59 18.05 18.13 9.49
N GLY A 60 18.43 16.89 9.79
CA GLY A 60 19.54 16.57 10.69
C GLY A 60 19.24 16.86 12.16
N GLY A 61 17.95 17.02 12.52
CA GLY A 61 17.52 17.27 13.88
C GLY A 61 17.64 16.00 14.74
N LEU A 62 18.80 15.79 15.35
CA LEU A 62 18.94 14.87 16.48
C LEU A 62 18.20 15.49 17.67
N SER A 63 16.97 15.07 17.95
CA SER A 63 16.38 15.30 19.27
C SER A 63 16.90 14.19 20.21
N PRO A 64 17.67 14.52 21.26
CA PRO A 64 18.36 13.53 22.09
C PRO A 64 17.44 12.87 23.14
N ASN A 65 16.14 13.11 23.11
CA ASN A 65 15.22 12.54 24.08
C ASN A 65 13.90 12.17 23.40
N ARG A 66 13.77 10.90 23.03
CA ARG A 66 12.48 10.36 22.61
C ARG A 66 12.23 9.11 23.43
N ASP A 67 11.15 9.15 24.21
CA ASP A 67 10.43 7.99 24.74
C ASP A 67 10.43 6.84 23.73
N PRO A 68 10.36 5.57 24.17
CA PRO A 68 10.36 4.43 23.27
C PRO A 68 9.32 4.67 22.18
N ARG A 69 9.82 4.96 20.97
CA ARG A 69 8.99 5.21 19.80
C ARG A 69 8.03 4.02 19.71
N PRO A 70 6.71 4.24 19.55
CA PRO A 70 5.82 3.14 19.25
C PRO A 70 6.46 2.37 18.09
N SER A 71 6.61 1.06 18.24
CA SER A 71 7.30 0.19 17.28
C SER A 71 6.89 0.61 15.88
N SER A 72 7.83 1.14 15.10
CA SER A 72 7.54 1.64 13.76
C SER A 72 6.82 0.53 12.99
N PRO A 73 5.70 0.85 12.31
CA PRO A 73 4.93 -0.16 11.61
C PRO A 73 5.84 -0.93 10.65
N THR A 74 5.69 -2.25 10.67
CA THR A 74 6.41 -3.14 9.75
C THR A 74 6.02 -2.79 8.31
N VAL A 75 6.87 -3.16 7.34
CA VAL A 75 6.55 -2.96 5.92
C VAL A 75 5.24 -3.68 5.56
N LEU A 76 4.96 -4.80 6.22
CA LEU A 76 3.70 -5.52 6.11
C LEU A 76 2.50 -4.78 6.73
N ASP A 77 2.68 -4.10 7.87
CA ASP A 77 1.65 -3.23 8.45
C ASP A 77 1.28 -2.11 7.48
N GLY A 78 2.28 -1.48 6.84
CA GLY A 78 2.05 -0.46 5.81
C GLY A 78 1.30 -1.00 4.59
N LEU A 79 1.67 -2.18 4.11
CA LEU A 79 1.00 -2.89 3.03
C LEU A 79 -0.47 -3.21 3.33
N VAL A 80 -0.73 -3.79 4.49
CA VAL A 80 -2.09 -4.15 4.90
C VAL A 80 -2.93 -2.90 5.14
N THR A 81 -2.38 -1.85 5.76
CA THR A 81 -3.04 -0.55 5.90
C THR A 81 -3.45 0.02 4.53
N THR A 82 -2.56 -0.07 3.54
CA THR A 82 -2.84 0.39 2.18
C THR A 82 -3.94 -0.44 1.49
N LEU A 83 -4.00 -1.75 1.75
CA LEU A 83 -5.10 -2.58 1.25
C LEU A 83 -6.43 -2.23 1.93
N LEU A 84 -6.40 -1.95 3.23
CA LEU A 84 -7.59 -1.60 4.01
C LEU A 84 -8.14 -0.22 3.64
N SER A 85 -7.31 0.73 3.23
CA SER A 85 -7.72 2.09 2.82
C SER A 85 -8.44 2.13 1.47
N GLN A 86 -8.39 1.06 0.67
CA GLN A 86 -9.08 1.02 -0.61
C GLN A 86 -10.61 1.11 -0.41
N ASN A 87 -11.26 2.01 -1.15
CA ASN A 87 -12.72 2.22 -1.12
C ASN A 87 -13.29 2.48 0.29
N THR A 88 -12.54 3.18 1.14
CA THR A 88 -13.01 3.59 2.47
C THR A 88 -12.33 4.90 2.91
N THR A 89 -12.70 5.43 4.07
CA THR A 89 -12.08 6.63 4.64
C THR A 89 -10.92 6.28 5.56
N ASP A 90 -10.00 7.22 5.77
CA ASP A 90 -8.85 7.04 6.65
C ASP A 90 -9.26 6.64 8.10
N ALA A 91 -10.28 7.31 8.65
CA ALA A 91 -10.78 6.98 9.99
C ALA A 91 -11.28 5.53 10.10
N ILE A 92 -11.92 5.03 9.03
CA ILE A 92 -12.42 3.66 8.98
C ILE A 92 -11.28 2.66 8.76
N SER A 93 -10.33 2.96 7.87
CA SER A 93 -9.18 2.07 7.61
C SER A 93 -8.32 1.90 8.86
N ARG A 94 -8.04 2.98 9.60
CA ARG A 94 -7.32 2.93 10.88
C ARG A 94 -8.05 2.08 11.92
N ARG A 95 -9.37 2.23 12.05
CA ARG A 95 -10.19 1.39 12.94
C ARG A 95 -10.13 -0.08 12.53
N ALA A 96 -10.24 -0.38 11.24
CA ALA A 96 -10.16 -1.74 10.72
C ALA A 96 -8.79 -2.38 10.99
N PHE A 97 -7.71 -1.61 10.80
CA PHE A 97 -6.36 -2.06 11.07
C PHE A 97 -6.13 -2.34 12.57
N ALA A 98 -6.57 -1.43 13.45
CA ALA A 98 -6.47 -1.62 14.89
C ALA A 98 -7.25 -2.87 15.36
N SER A 99 -8.46 -3.06 14.84
CA SER A 99 -9.28 -4.25 15.09
C SER A 99 -8.59 -5.54 14.61
N LEU A 100 -7.98 -5.52 13.41
CA LEU A 100 -7.20 -6.64 12.88
C LEU A 100 -6.03 -6.98 13.81
N LYS A 101 -5.21 -6.00 14.21
CA LYS A 101 -4.05 -6.23 15.07
C LYS A 101 -4.42 -6.70 16.47
N ALA A 102 -5.58 -6.27 16.99
CA ALA A 102 -6.13 -6.77 18.25
C ALA A 102 -6.56 -8.24 18.14
N ALA A 103 -7.18 -8.63 17.02
CA ALA A 103 -7.61 -10.00 16.77
C ALA A 103 -6.45 -10.94 16.40
N PHE A 104 -5.42 -10.41 15.74
CA PHE A 104 -4.27 -11.14 15.23
C PHE A 104 -2.95 -10.40 15.54
N PRO A 105 -2.32 -10.68 16.69
CA PRO A 105 -1.04 -10.08 17.04
C PRO A 105 0.08 -10.38 16.02
N SER A 106 0.08 -11.55 15.39
CA SER A 106 1.07 -11.96 14.38
C SER A 106 0.44 -12.24 13.01
N TRP A 107 1.23 -12.03 11.95
CA TRP A 107 0.78 -12.28 10.58
C TRP A 107 0.63 -13.77 10.26
N ASP A 108 1.37 -14.65 10.93
CA ASP A 108 1.22 -16.10 10.81
C ASP A 108 -0.20 -16.53 11.19
N GLN A 109 -0.76 -15.99 12.28
CA GLN A 109 -2.15 -16.27 12.67
C GLN A 109 -3.15 -15.83 11.60
N VAL A 110 -2.88 -14.75 10.86
CA VAL A 110 -3.75 -14.29 9.77
C VAL A 110 -3.74 -15.28 8.60
N VAL A 111 -2.59 -15.89 8.31
CA VAL A 111 -2.43 -16.85 7.22
C VAL A 111 -3.02 -18.22 7.56
N ASP A 112 -2.83 -18.64 8.79
CA ASP A 112 -3.25 -19.95 9.31
C ASP A 112 -4.73 -19.96 9.73
N GLU A 113 -5.37 -18.78 9.85
CA GLU A 113 -6.80 -18.67 10.10
C GLU A 113 -7.62 -19.12 8.88
N GLU A 114 -8.33 -20.24 9.03
CA GLU A 114 -9.21 -20.82 8.01
C GLU A 114 -10.65 -20.28 8.06
N GLY A 115 -11.03 -19.62 9.16
CA GLY A 115 -12.38 -19.11 9.39
C GLY A 115 -12.67 -17.72 8.81
N LYS A 116 -13.72 -17.09 9.33
CA LYS A 116 -14.14 -15.72 8.97
C LYS A 116 -13.63 -14.65 9.94
N ARG A 117 -12.82 -15.01 10.93
CA ARG A 117 -12.33 -14.06 11.96
C ARG A 117 -11.61 -12.85 11.36
N LEU A 118 -10.84 -13.04 10.27
CA LEU A 118 -10.22 -11.93 9.56
C LEU A 118 -11.26 -11.00 8.92
N GLU A 119 -12.27 -11.56 8.26
CA GLU A 119 -13.36 -10.78 7.65
C GLU A 119 -14.15 -10.01 8.71
N ASP A 120 -14.43 -10.65 9.85
CA ASP A 120 -15.16 -10.04 10.96
C ASP A 120 -14.35 -8.91 11.60
N ALA A 121 -13.05 -9.11 11.81
CA ALA A 121 -12.16 -8.08 12.35
C ALA A 121 -12.12 -6.81 11.47
N ILE A 122 -12.17 -6.96 10.15
CA ILE A 122 -12.11 -5.83 9.20
C ILE A 122 -13.48 -5.42 8.65
N ARG A 123 -14.58 -5.96 9.19
CA ARG A 123 -15.94 -5.77 8.66
C ARG A 123 -16.33 -4.29 8.53
N CYS A 124 -15.88 -3.46 9.48
CA CYS A 124 -16.12 -2.02 9.45
C CYS A 124 -15.52 -1.31 8.22
N GLY A 125 -14.50 -1.89 7.58
CA GLY A 125 -13.80 -1.32 6.42
C GLY A 125 -14.50 -1.47 5.08
N GLY A 126 -15.63 -2.19 5.02
CA GLY A 126 -16.33 -2.52 3.77
C GLY A 126 -15.55 -3.48 2.88
N LEU A 127 -16.25 -4.21 2.00
CA LEU A 127 -15.66 -5.23 1.10
C LEU A 127 -14.80 -6.26 1.86
N ALA A 128 -15.19 -6.61 3.10
CA ALA A 128 -14.37 -7.36 4.03
C ALA A 128 -13.92 -8.73 3.49
N ALA A 129 -14.82 -9.50 2.87
CA ALA A 129 -14.48 -10.77 2.24
C ALA A 129 -13.39 -10.60 1.16
N THR A 130 -13.54 -9.63 0.27
CA THR A 130 -12.56 -9.34 -0.79
C THR A 130 -11.23 -8.87 -0.22
N LYS A 131 -11.24 -7.98 0.78
CA LYS A 131 -10.02 -7.48 1.44
C LYS A 131 -9.30 -8.59 2.20
N ALA A 132 -10.03 -9.42 2.94
CA ALA A 132 -9.49 -10.56 3.68
C ALA A 132 -8.85 -11.58 2.74
N ALA A 133 -9.51 -11.93 1.63
CA ALA A 133 -8.96 -12.83 0.63
C ALA A 133 -7.65 -12.29 0.02
N ARG A 134 -7.59 -10.98 -0.28
CA ARG A 134 -6.38 -10.33 -0.80
C ARG A 134 -5.25 -10.30 0.21
N ILE A 135 -5.53 -9.94 1.46
CA ILE A 135 -4.54 -9.92 2.56
C ILE A 135 -3.96 -11.32 2.75
N ARG A 136 -4.80 -12.36 2.84
CA ARG A 136 -4.35 -13.76 2.96
C ARG A 136 -3.50 -14.20 1.78
N SER A 137 -3.95 -13.93 0.55
CA SER A 137 -3.19 -14.28 -0.65
C SER A 137 -1.81 -13.63 -0.64
N MET A 138 -1.73 -12.33 -0.32
CA MET A 138 -0.46 -11.61 -0.24
C MET A 138 0.47 -12.21 0.83
N LEU A 139 -0.03 -12.46 2.04
CA LEU A 139 0.79 -13.00 3.11
C LEU A 139 1.25 -14.45 2.82
N ARG A 140 0.40 -15.26 2.17
CA ARG A 140 0.78 -16.61 1.68
C ARG A 140 1.87 -16.53 0.62
N ASP A 141 1.73 -15.65 -0.38
CA ASP A 141 2.74 -15.44 -1.41
C ASP A 141 4.09 -15.00 -0.81
N VAL A 142 4.07 -14.14 0.21
CA VAL A 142 5.28 -13.73 0.95
C VAL A 142 5.90 -14.94 1.66
N ARG A 143 5.10 -15.72 2.38
CA ARG A 143 5.57 -16.92 3.11
C ARG A 143 6.17 -17.95 2.16
N GLU A 144 5.52 -18.23 1.04
CA GLU A 144 5.96 -19.22 0.05
C GLU A 144 7.29 -18.82 -0.61
N ARG A 145 7.44 -17.55 -0.98
CA ARG A 145 8.64 -17.08 -1.68
C ARG A 145 9.85 -16.87 -0.79
N ARG A 146 9.64 -16.56 0.50
CA ARG A 146 10.71 -16.13 1.41
C ARG A 146 10.90 -17.06 2.61
N GLY A 147 10.01 -18.02 2.82
CA GLY A 147 10.01 -18.91 4.00
C GLY A 147 9.59 -18.23 5.30
N LYS A 148 9.43 -16.90 5.33
CA LYS A 148 9.00 -16.10 6.49
C LYS A 148 8.10 -14.95 6.06
N ILE A 149 7.13 -14.61 6.90
CA ILE A 149 6.23 -13.45 6.68
C ILE A 149 6.92 -12.16 7.15
N CYS A 150 7.95 -11.73 6.41
CA CYS A 150 8.73 -10.55 6.75
C CYS A 150 9.24 -9.86 5.48
N LEU A 151 9.06 -8.53 5.41
CA LEU A 151 9.51 -7.69 4.29
C LEU A 151 10.47 -6.57 4.74
N GLU A 152 11.03 -6.64 5.95
CA GLU A 152 11.91 -5.58 6.48
C GLU A 152 13.21 -5.41 5.68
N TYR A 153 13.68 -6.45 4.98
CA TYR A 153 14.83 -6.37 4.07
C TYR A 153 14.65 -5.35 2.95
N LEU A 154 13.41 -5.00 2.60
CA LEU A 154 13.14 -3.99 1.60
C LEU A 154 13.69 -2.62 2.03
N ARG A 155 13.91 -2.38 3.34
CA ARG A 155 14.41 -1.08 3.85
C ARG A 155 15.83 -0.77 3.43
N GLU A 156 16.59 -1.80 3.13
CA GLU A 156 17.98 -1.69 2.71
C GLU A 156 18.09 -1.46 1.19
N LEU A 157 17.05 -1.77 0.42
CA LEU A 157 17.03 -1.66 -1.03
C LEU A 157 16.83 -0.21 -1.51
N SER A 158 17.11 0.04 -2.80
CA SER A 158 16.74 1.28 -3.47
C SER A 158 15.25 1.31 -3.82
N VAL A 159 14.69 2.51 -4.05
CA VAL A 159 13.26 2.68 -4.39
C VAL A 159 12.88 1.86 -5.63
N ASP A 160 13.76 1.76 -6.63
CA ASP A 160 13.48 1.01 -7.86
C ASP A 160 13.52 -0.51 -7.64
N GLU A 161 14.40 -0.99 -6.77
CA GLU A 161 14.42 -2.39 -6.34
C GLU A 161 13.19 -2.73 -5.50
N VAL A 162 12.78 -1.87 -4.57
CA VAL A 162 11.53 -2.01 -3.81
C VAL A 162 10.34 -2.09 -4.76
N LYS A 163 10.27 -1.21 -5.75
CA LYS A 163 9.20 -1.26 -6.76
C LYS A 163 9.22 -2.59 -7.50
N LYS A 164 10.39 -3.05 -7.94
CA LYS A 164 10.54 -4.31 -8.68
C LYS A 164 10.14 -5.52 -7.84
N GLU A 165 10.52 -5.55 -6.57
CA GLU A 165 10.15 -6.62 -5.62
C GLU A 165 8.65 -6.60 -5.33
N LEU A 166 8.09 -5.44 -4.96
CA LEU A 166 6.68 -5.33 -4.61
C LEU A 166 5.75 -5.63 -5.79
N SER A 167 6.16 -5.28 -7.02
CA SER A 167 5.40 -5.57 -8.24
C SER A 167 5.27 -7.06 -8.54
N ARG A 168 6.03 -7.93 -7.88
CA ARG A 168 5.92 -9.39 -8.05
C ARG A 168 4.78 -10.01 -7.25
N PHE A 169 4.24 -9.30 -6.26
CA PHE A 169 3.11 -9.78 -5.46
C PHE A 169 1.79 -9.46 -6.15
N LYS A 170 0.94 -10.47 -6.29
CA LYS A 170 -0.33 -10.36 -7.00
C LYS A 170 -1.28 -9.42 -6.23
N GLY A 171 -1.71 -8.34 -6.88
CA GLY A 171 -2.62 -7.34 -6.28
C GLY A 171 -1.94 -6.10 -5.72
N ILE A 172 -0.61 -5.99 -5.79
CA ILE A 172 0.13 -4.77 -5.50
C ILE A 172 0.38 -4.03 -6.83
N GLY A 173 -0.44 -3.01 -7.10
CA GLY A 173 -0.29 -2.17 -8.30
C GLY A 173 0.65 -0.98 -8.07
N PRO A 174 1.02 -0.23 -9.14
CA PRO A 174 1.98 0.87 -9.07
C PRO A 174 1.63 1.94 -8.01
N LYS A 175 0.33 2.23 -7.84
CA LYS A 175 -0.17 3.18 -6.83
C LYS A 175 0.09 2.70 -5.39
N THR A 176 -0.10 1.40 -5.16
CA THR A 176 0.15 0.77 -3.86
C THR A 176 1.65 0.81 -3.55
N VAL A 177 2.49 0.47 -4.53
CA VAL A 177 3.96 0.54 -4.42
C VAL A 177 4.44 1.95 -4.06
N SER A 178 3.92 2.99 -4.71
CA SER A 178 4.28 4.38 -4.40
C SER A 178 3.83 4.80 -2.99
N SER A 179 2.66 4.35 -2.54
CA SER A 179 2.15 4.66 -1.19
C SER A 179 3.00 4.04 -0.08
N ILE A 180 3.55 2.84 -0.33
CA ILE A 180 4.46 2.16 0.61
C ILE A 180 5.84 2.81 0.57
N SER A 181 6.32 3.19 -0.62
CA SER A 181 7.58 3.95 -0.79
C SER A 181 7.56 5.24 0.03
N LEU A 182 6.45 5.97 -0.01
CA LEU A 182 6.28 7.21 0.74
C LEU A 182 6.20 6.99 2.25
N SER A 183 5.52 5.93 2.70
CA SER A 183 5.29 5.68 4.14
C SER A 183 6.40 4.89 4.83
N SER A 184 7.16 4.06 4.10
CA SER A 184 8.11 3.09 4.67
C SER A 184 9.56 3.28 4.23
N PHE A 185 9.83 4.02 3.15
CA PHE A 185 11.15 4.06 2.49
C PHE A 185 11.72 5.47 2.25
N SER A 186 11.17 6.52 2.88
CA SER A 186 11.71 7.88 2.70
C SER A 186 13.01 8.16 3.49
N ASP A 187 13.77 7.11 3.81
CA ASP A 187 15.04 7.11 4.58
C ASP A 187 16.30 7.14 3.68
N LYS A 188 16.17 7.45 2.39
CA LYS A 188 17.30 7.74 1.49
C LYS A 188 17.06 9.03 0.70
#